data_AF-A0A1B2E5T6-F1
#
_entry.id   AF-A0A1B2E5T6-F1
#
_cell.length_a   1.000
_cell.length_b   1.000
_cell.length_c   1.000
_cell.angle_alpha   90.00
_cell.angle_beta   90.00
_cell.angle_gamma   90.00
#
_symmetry.space_group_name_H-M   'P 1'
#
loop_
_entity.id
_entity.type
_entity.pdbx_description
1 polymer ?
#
loop_
_entity_poly.entity_id
_entity_poly.type
_entity_poly.pdbx_seq_one_letter_code
_entity_poly.pdbx_strand_id
1 'polypeptide(L)'
;MEIYNIVELTLEGLKRRLDPQNNLLIQGHQGYCEPATFMFERGTVQKEIQASGEELGIVIPWDYEQFLLKHNGARLFMHPEYGGGMELFGLKQIHQYYINYDYISMIPDGWYPIGTDNGDMLFIDSNQCQGRSSSYLYWTEMLFVDSAIELDLNFERWFERLMICNGAHFWEWKRETPDGYYQNVGSSIENLKVYEGKNFTLKIPSK
;
A
#
# COMPACT_ATOMS: atom_id res chain seq x y z
N MET A 1 0.87 -26.86 13.73
CA MET A 1 1.70 -25.70 13.34
C MET A 1 0.87 -24.47 13.64
N GLU A 2 1.30 -23.65 14.59
CA GLU A 2 0.62 -22.38 14.86
C GLU A 2 0.79 -21.46 13.66
N ILE A 3 -0.32 -20.89 13.19
CA ILE A 3 -0.34 -19.95 12.08
C ILE A 3 -0.36 -18.56 12.71
N TYR A 4 0.76 -17.84 12.63
CA TYR A 4 0.82 -16.46 13.13
C TYR A 4 0.07 -15.52 12.18
N ASN A 5 -0.77 -14.64 12.73
CA ASN A 5 -1.43 -13.59 12.00
C ASN A 5 -0.51 -12.37 11.87
N ILE A 6 0.26 -12.30 10.78
CA ILE A 6 1.25 -11.24 10.55
C ILE A 6 0.55 -9.88 10.37
N VAL A 7 -0.65 -9.86 9.79
CA VAL A 7 -1.45 -8.63 9.66
C VAL A 7 -1.78 -8.05 11.03
N GLU A 8 -2.24 -8.88 11.96
CA GLU A 8 -2.55 -8.45 13.33
C GLU A 8 -1.31 -7.97 14.08
N LEU A 9 -0.21 -8.72 14.03
CA LEU A 9 1.05 -8.33 14.65
C LEU A 9 1.59 -7.00 14.08
N THR A 10 1.47 -6.81 12.77
CA THR A 10 1.85 -5.57 12.07
C THR A 10 0.99 -4.39 12.53
N LEU A 11 -0.34 -4.56 12.60
CA LEU A 11 -1.25 -3.53 13.09
C LEU A 11 -0.97 -3.15 14.56
N GLU A 12 -0.71 -4.14 15.42
CA GLU A 12 -0.35 -3.89 16.83
C GLU A 12 1.01 -3.18 16.96
N GLY A 13 1.99 -3.56 16.14
CA GLY A 13 3.28 -2.88 16.05
C GLY A 13 3.15 -1.42 15.62
N LEU A 14 2.31 -1.15 14.60
CA LEU A 14 1.99 0.21 14.16
C LEU A 14 1.30 1.01 15.27
N LYS A 15 0.18 0.51 15.81
CA LYS A 15 -0.65 1.23 16.78
C LYS A 15 0.09 1.59 18.06
N ARG A 16 1.07 0.78 18.49
CA ARG A 16 1.93 1.11 19.64
C ARG A 16 2.85 2.31 19.41
N ARG A 17 3.12 2.67 18.16
CA ARG A 17 3.96 3.82 17.78
C ARG A 17 3.14 5.08 17.53
N LEU A 18 1.82 4.96 17.33
CA LEU A 18 0.96 6.10 17.07
C LEU A 18 0.74 6.93 18.33
N ASP A 19 0.61 8.24 18.16
CA ASP A 19 0.14 9.14 19.21
C ASP A 19 -1.39 8.97 19.45
N PRO A 20 -1.98 9.62 20.47
CA PRO A 20 -3.42 9.53 20.74
C PRO A 20 -4.33 10.07 19.62
N GLN A 21 -3.78 10.80 18.64
CA GLN A 21 -4.47 11.33 17.47
C GLN A 21 -4.23 10.45 16.23
N ASN A 22 -3.61 9.28 16.38
CA ASN A 22 -3.20 8.38 15.30
C ASN A 22 -2.18 8.99 14.34
N ASN A 23 -1.27 9.83 14.83
CA ASN A 23 -0.15 10.34 14.04
C ASN A 23 1.16 9.64 14.37
N LEU A 24 2.10 9.73 13.44
CA LEU A 24 3.47 9.26 13.57
C LEU A 24 4.40 10.20 12.81
N LEU A 25 5.51 10.60 13.41
CA LEU A 25 6.61 11.21 12.65
C LEU A 25 7.35 10.10 11.90
N ILE A 26 7.32 10.15 10.58
CA ILE A 26 7.99 9.18 9.72
C ILE A 26 9.23 9.80 9.08
N GLN A 27 10.18 8.94 8.68
CA GLN A 27 11.31 9.33 7.86
C GLN A 27 11.10 8.78 6.45
N GLY A 28 11.11 9.68 5.46
CA GLY A 28 11.08 9.39 4.04
C GLY A 28 12.48 9.43 3.42
N HIS A 29 12.52 9.78 2.13
CA HIS A 29 13.76 9.78 1.34
C HIS A 29 14.76 10.85 1.83
N GLN A 30 16.06 10.56 1.70
CA GLN A 30 17.18 11.45 2.05
C GLN A 30 17.13 12.04 3.48
N GLY A 31 16.46 11.36 4.41
CA GLY A 31 16.34 11.82 5.80
C GLY A 31 15.30 12.92 6.01
N TYR A 32 14.47 13.21 5.00
CA TYR A 32 13.28 14.04 5.16
C TYR A 32 12.34 13.38 6.18
N CYS A 33 11.81 14.17 7.10
CA CYS A 33 10.86 13.71 8.10
C CYS A 33 9.56 14.50 7.97
N GLU A 34 8.43 13.80 8.07
CA GLU A 34 7.11 14.40 7.94
C GLU A 34 6.11 13.72 8.87
N PRO A 35 5.04 14.43 9.30
CA PRO A 35 3.96 13.81 10.04
C PRO A 35 3.07 12.97 9.10
N ALA A 36 2.74 11.77 9.53
CA ALA A 36 1.81 10.87 8.89
C ALA A 36 0.61 10.60 9.81
N THR A 37 -0.60 10.66 9.26
CA THR A 37 -1.86 10.37 9.94
C THR A 37 -2.45 9.05 9.45
N PHE A 38 -3.06 8.29 10.36
CA PHE A 38 -3.67 7.00 10.08
C PHE A 38 -5.14 7.01 10.47
N MET A 39 -5.99 6.51 9.59
CA MET A 39 -7.42 6.32 9.84
C MET A 39 -7.78 4.88 9.57
N PHE A 40 -8.52 4.26 10.50
CA PHE A 40 -8.90 2.87 10.41
C PHE A 40 -10.42 2.77 10.51
N GLU A 41 -11.04 2.19 9.50
CA GLU A 41 -12.48 1.93 9.53
C GLU A 41 -12.78 0.80 10.50
N ARG A 42 -14.04 0.73 10.95
CA ARG A 42 -14.48 -0.38 11.80
C ARG A 42 -14.42 -1.69 10.99
N GLY A 43 -13.92 -2.75 11.62
CA GLY A 43 -13.92 -4.09 11.03
C GLY A 43 -15.32 -4.60 10.66
N THR A 44 -15.36 -5.49 9.67
CA THR A 44 -16.56 -6.22 9.23
C THR A 44 -16.59 -7.63 9.85
N VAL A 45 -17.59 -8.42 9.49
CA VAL A 45 -17.78 -9.79 9.97
C VAL A 45 -17.59 -10.80 8.84
N GLN A 46 -17.21 -12.02 9.19
CA GLN A 46 -16.93 -13.10 8.23
C GLN A 46 -18.02 -13.27 7.17
N LYS A 47 -19.28 -13.22 7.59
CA LYS A 47 -20.43 -13.41 6.71
C LYS A 47 -20.52 -12.36 5.60
N GLU A 48 -20.15 -11.11 5.90
CA GLU A 48 -20.17 -10.03 4.90
C GLU A 48 -19.04 -10.21 3.89
N ILE A 49 -17.85 -10.60 4.35
CA ILE A 49 -16.70 -10.89 3.48
C ILE A 49 -17.03 -12.05 2.53
N GLN A 50 -17.59 -13.15 3.06
CA GLN A 50 -18.00 -14.30 2.26
C GLN A 50 -19.06 -13.93 1.23
N ALA A 51 -20.10 -13.19 1.64
CA ALA A 51 -21.14 -12.74 0.73
C ALA A 51 -20.59 -11.86 -0.40
N SER A 52 -19.65 -10.96 -0.10
CA SER A 52 -18.99 -10.14 -1.12
C SER A 52 -18.14 -10.96 -2.09
N GLY A 53 -17.38 -11.95 -1.60
CA GLY A 53 -16.62 -12.86 -2.47
C GLY A 53 -17.54 -13.68 -3.39
N GLU A 54 -18.63 -14.23 -2.85
CA GLU A 54 -19.63 -14.97 -3.61
C GLU A 54 -20.34 -14.10 -4.67
N GLU A 55 -20.74 -12.88 -4.30
CA GLU A 55 -21.40 -11.93 -5.20
C GLU A 55 -20.50 -11.55 -6.39
N LEU A 56 -19.22 -11.30 -6.12
CA LEU A 56 -18.26 -10.85 -7.13
C LEU A 56 -17.60 -12.03 -7.88
N GLY A 57 -17.82 -13.27 -7.44
CA GLY A 57 -17.19 -14.45 -8.03
C GLY A 57 -15.67 -14.53 -7.79
N ILE A 58 -15.17 -13.89 -6.73
CA ILE A 58 -13.74 -13.80 -6.41
C ILE A 58 -13.39 -14.51 -5.09
N VAL A 59 -12.13 -14.91 -4.97
CA VAL A 59 -11.55 -15.38 -3.71
C VAL A 59 -10.90 -14.21 -2.96
N ILE A 60 -11.34 -14.00 -1.71
CA ILE A 60 -10.67 -13.11 -0.76
C ILE A 60 -9.66 -13.94 0.04
N PRO A 61 -8.34 -13.67 -0.08
CA PRO A 61 -7.33 -14.48 0.60
C PRO A 61 -7.36 -14.22 2.11
N TRP A 62 -6.98 -15.23 2.88
CA TRP A 62 -7.11 -15.25 4.34
C TRP A 62 -6.48 -14.04 5.03
N ASP A 63 -5.30 -13.59 4.59
CA ASP A 63 -4.57 -12.46 5.17
C ASP A 63 -5.28 -11.12 4.92
N TYR A 64 -5.86 -10.92 3.73
CA TYR A 64 -6.68 -9.75 3.48
C TYR A 64 -8.03 -9.81 4.23
N GLU A 65 -8.62 -11.00 4.36
CA GLU A 65 -9.77 -11.23 5.25
C GLU A 65 -9.45 -10.86 6.71
N GLN A 66 -8.28 -11.25 7.24
CA GLN A 66 -7.87 -10.87 8.60
C GLN A 66 -7.77 -9.36 8.77
N PHE A 67 -7.34 -8.64 7.73
CA PHE A 67 -7.36 -7.18 7.72
C PHE A 67 -8.81 -6.67 7.80
N LEU A 68 -9.69 -7.10 6.90
CA LEU A 68 -11.09 -6.64 6.82
C LEU A 68 -11.88 -6.89 8.12
N LEU A 69 -11.66 -8.03 8.77
CA LEU A 69 -12.27 -8.36 10.07
C LEU A 69 -11.90 -7.36 11.17
N LYS A 70 -10.70 -6.75 11.10
CA LYS A 70 -10.27 -5.72 12.05
C LYS A 70 -10.62 -4.32 11.58
N HIS A 71 -10.42 -4.06 10.28
CA HIS A 71 -10.56 -2.77 9.62
C HIS A 71 -11.10 -2.97 8.20
N ASN A 72 -12.37 -2.62 7.99
CA ASN A 72 -13.02 -2.68 6.68
C ASN A 72 -12.65 -1.45 5.83
N GLY A 73 -11.35 -1.29 5.60
CA GLY A 73 -10.74 -0.12 4.97
C GLY A 73 -9.86 0.69 5.93
N ALA A 74 -8.89 1.41 5.37
CA ALA A 74 -8.00 2.30 6.11
C ALA A 74 -7.39 3.37 5.20
N ARG A 75 -6.93 4.47 5.78
CA ARG A 75 -6.03 5.42 5.12
C ARG A 75 -4.74 5.51 5.92
N LEU A 76 -3.62 5.28 5.24
CA LEU A 76 -2.31 5.06 5.84
C LEU A 76 -1.34 6.10 5.29
N PHE A 77 -0.47 6.62 6.16
CA PHE A 77 0.57 7.58 5.77
C PHE A 77 0.05 8.86 5.10
N MET A 78 -1.13 9.34 5.49
CA MET A 78 -1.65 10.59 4.95
C MET A 78 -0.90 11.78 5.57
N HIS A 79 -0.51 12.77 4.76
CA HIS A 79 -0.05 14.03 5.31
C HIS A 79 -1.25 14.78 5.95
N PRO A 80 -1.14 15.28 7.19
CA PRO A 80 -2.27 15.92 7.89
C PRO A 80 -2.83 17.15 7.17
N GLU A 81 -2.00 17.84 6.39
CA GLU A 81 -2.41 19.06 5.66
C GLU A 81 -2.64 18.84 4.15
N TYR A 82 -1.96 17.86 3.55
CA TYR A 82 -1.91 17.70 2.08
C TYR A 82 -2.58 16.42 1.59
N GLY A 83 -2.96 15.53 2.51
CA GLY A 83 -3.51 14.21 2.16
C GLY A 83 -2.45 13.30 1.55
N GLY A 84 -2.83 12.55 0.51
CA GLY A 84 -2.00 11.50 -0.09
C GLY A 84 -1.95 10.23 0.76
N GLY A 85 -0.95 9.40 0.48
CA GLY A 85 -0.77 8.11 1.16
C GLY A 85 -1.62 6.99 0.57
N MET A 86 -1.60 5.85 1.24
CA MET A 86 -2.24 4.62 0.79
C MET A 86 -3.65 4.49 1.39
N GLU A 87 -4.69 4.46 0.55
CA GLU A 87 -6.02 4.02 0.95
C GLU A 87 -6.18 2.52 0.68
N LEU A 88 -6.53 1.75 1.72
CA LEU A 88 -6.95 0.36 1.63
C LEU A 88 -8.48 0.28 1.62
N PHE A 89 -9.02 -0.50 0.71
CA PHE A 89 -10.46 -0.55 0.44
C PHE A 89 -11.19 -1.49 1.38
N GLY A 90 -12.33 -1.02 1.91
CA GLY A 90 -13.33 -1.91 2.49
C GLY A 90 -14.15 -2.58 1.41
N LEU A 91 -14.99 -3.55 1.81
CA LEU A 91 -15.88 -4.29 0.90
C LEU A 91 -16.73 -3.36 0.01
N LYS A 92 -17.20 -2.24 0.56
CA LYS A 92 -17.98 -1.25 -0.20
C LYS A 92 -17.15 -0.57 -1.28
N GLN A 93 -15.92 -0.14 -0.99
CA GLN A 93 -15.06 0.47 -2.01
C GLN A 93 -14.69 -0.55 -3.08
N ILE A 94 -14.38 -1.79 -2.71
CA ILE A 94 -14.13 -2.88 -3.67
C ILE A 94 -15.33 -3.00 -4.62
N HIS A 95 -16.54 -3.17 -4.08
CA HIS A 95 -17.77 -3.27 -4.87
C HIS A 95 -18.00 -2.05 -5.78
N GLN A 96 -17.76 -0.83 -5.27
CA GLN A 96 -17.90 0.39 -6.04
C GLN A 96 -16.94 0.44 -7.24
N TYR A 97 -15.65 0.15 -7.02
CA TYR A 97 -14.68 0.10 -8.10
C TYR A 97 -14.95 -1.05 -9.07
N TYR A 98 -15.34 -2.20 -8.55
CA TYR A 98 -15.57 -3.40 -9.36
C TYR A 98 -16.80 -3.28 -10.26
N ILE A 99 -17.94 -2.88 -9.69
CA ILE A 99 -19.24 -2.91 -10.36
C ILE A 99 -19.64 -1.53 -10.85
N ASN A 100 -19.62 -0.51 -10.00
CA ASN A 100 -20.25 0.77 -10.32
C ASN A 100 -19.46 1.61 -11.35
N TYR A 101 -18.15 1.39 -11.44
CA TYR A 101 -17.29 2.01 -12.44
C TYR A 101 -16.94 1.09 -13.62
N ASP A 102 -17.56 -0.10 -13.68
CA ASP A 102 -17.36 -1.12 -14.74
C ASP A 102 -15.88 -1.50 -14.97
N TYR A 103 -15.05 -1.43 -13.93
CA TYR A 103 -13.64 -1.81 -14.02
C TYR A 103 -13.47 -3.29 -14.31
N ILE A 104 -14.45 -4.13 -14.00
CA ILE A 104 -14.41 -5.54 -14.33
C ILE A 104 -14.15 -5.79 -15.84
N SER A 105 -14.60 -4.88 -16.72
CA SER A 105 -14.33 -4.96 -18.16
C SER A 105 -12.92 -4.47 -18.56
N MET A 106 -12.25 -3.74 -17.67
CA MET A 106 -10.97 -3.08 -17.89
C MET A 106 -9.79 -3.79 -17.21
N ILE A 107 -10.04 -4.81 -16.39
CA ILE A 107 -9.03 -5.54 -15.63
C ILE A 107 -9.07 -7.04 -15.97
N PRO A 108 -7.97 -7.79 -15.77
CA PRO A 108 -7.96 -9.23 -16.04
C PRO A 108 -8.98 -10.00 -15.20
N ASP A 109 -9.46 -11.13 -15.72
CA ASP A 109 -10.42 -11.98 -15.00
C ASP A 109 -9.85 -12.44 -13.65
N GLY A 110 -10.71 -12.40 -12.62
CA GLY A 110 -10.35 -12.70 -11.23
C GLY A 110 -9.52 -11.63 -10.51
N TRP A 111 -9.09 -10.55 -11.16
CA TRP A 111 -8.42 -9.44 -10.47
C TRP A 111 -9.43 -8.54 -9.79
N TYR A 112 -9.09 -7.95 -8.65
CA TYR A 112 -9.89 -6.90 -7.99
C TYR A 112 -9.04 -5.91 -7.19
N PRO A 113 -9.45 -4.63 -7.14
CA PRO A 113 -8.67 -3.60 -6.47
C PRO A 113 -8.88 -3.67 -4.96
N ILE A 114 -7.81 -3.47 -4.21
CA ILE A 114 -7.80 -3.47 -2.74
C ILE A 114 -7.20 -2.21 -2.13
N GLY A 115 -6.65 -1.31 -2.95
CA GLY A 115 -6.18 -0.02 -2.48
C GLY A 115 -5.71 0.89 -3.59
N THR A 116 -5.40 2.13 -3.22
CA THR A 116 -4.89 3.16 -4.11
C THR A 116 -3.92 4.11 -3.40
N ASP A 117 -2.97 4.64 -4.16
CA ASP A 117 -2.16 5.80 -3.77
C ASP A 117 -2.14 6.79 -4.92
N ASN A 118 -2.74 7.96 -4.73
CA ASN A 118 -2.79 9.04 -5.74
C ASN A 118 -3.28 8.59 -7.14
N GLY A 119 -4.17 7.60 -7.20
CA GLY A 119 -4.76 7.08 -8.44
C GLY A 119 -4.12 5.78 -8.92
N ASP A 120 -2.88 5.48 -8.53
CA ASP A 120 -2.27 4.17 -8.74
C ASP A 120 -2.98 3.13 -7.88
N MET A 121 -3.01 1.88 -8.33
CA MET A 121 -3.91 0.87 -7.77
C MET A 121 -3.16 -0.39 -7.38
N LEU A 122 -3.56 -0.94 -6.23
CA LEU A 122 -3.14 -2.26 -5.75
C LEU A 122 -4.26 -3.27 -6.01
N PHE A 123 -3.91 -4.37 -6.67
CA PHE A 123 -4.83 -5.46 -7.02
C PHE A 123 -4.44 -6.77 -6.36
N ILE A 124 -5.45 -7.61 -6.14
CA ILE A 124 -5.30 -9.04 -5.91
C ILE A 124 -5.76 -9.80 -7.15
N ASP A 125 -4.98 -10.78 -7.60
CA ASP A 125 -5.44 -11.83 -8.51
C ASP A 125 -6.00 -13.02 -7.70
N SER A 126 -7.33 -13.16 -7.69
CA SER A 126 -8.00 -14.25 -6.96
C SER A 126 -7.65 -15.64 -7.49
N ASN A 127 -7.29 -15.77 -8.77
CA ASN A 127 -6.94 -17.07 -9.37
C ASN A 127 -5.60 -17.61 -8.83
N GLN A 128 -4.75 -16.73 -8.28
CA GLN A 128 -3.45 -17.08 -7.72
C GLN A 128 -3.48 -17.31 -6.21
N CYS A 129 -4.64 -17.13 -5.56
CA CYS A 129 -4.84 -17.31 -4.11
C CYS A 129 -4.90 -18.79 -3.69
N GLN A 130 -3.81 -19.53 -3.89
CA GLN A 130 -3.70 -20.99 -3.67
C GLN A 130 -3.06 -21.37 -2.33
N GLY A 131 -2.95 -20.43 -1.40
CA GLY A 131 -2.42 -20.63 -0.06
C GLY A 131 -1.54 -19.48 0.40
N ARG A 132 -1.01 -19.59 1.62
CA ARG A 132 -0.24 -18.49 2.24
C ARG A 132 1.02 -18.09 1.48
N SER A 133 1.66 -19.03 0.77
CA SER A 133 2.89 -18.77 0.02
C SER A 133 2.66 -18.22 -1.40
N SER A 134 1.41 -18.06 -1.83
CA SER A 134 1.10 -17.47 -3.13
C SER A 134 1.55 -16.02 -3.20
N SER A 135 2.10 -15.63 -4.33
CA SER A 135 2.26 -14.23 -4.73
C SER A 135 1.07 -13.90 -5.63
N TYR A 136 0.26 -12.91 -5.25
CA TYR A 136 -0.98 -12.59 -5.98
C TYR A 136 -1.23 -11.09 -6.09
N LEU A 137 -0.29 -10.26 -5.61
CA LEU A 137 -0.42 -8.80 -5.64
C LEU A 137 0.18 -8.20 -6.90
N TYR A 138 -0.56 -7.22 -7.44
CA TYR A 138 -0.17 -6.44 -8.60
C TYR A 138 -0.33 -4.95 -8.31
N TRP A 139 0.60 -4.14 -8.82
CA TRP A 139 0.55 -2.68 -8.77
C TRP A 139 0.43 -2.10 -10.17
N THR A 140 -0.42 -1.09 -10.35
CA THR A 140 -0.58 -0.41 -11.63
C THR A 140 -0.44 1.09 -11.46
N GLU A 141 0.22 1.72 -12.42
CA GLU A 141 0.10 3.16 -12.61
C GLU A 141 -1.31 3.45 -13.13
N MET A 142 -2.10 4.19 -12.35
CA MET A 142 -3.53 4.39 -12.59
C MET A 142 -4.27 3.06 -12.87
N LEU A 143 -5.08 3.01 -13.93
CA LEU A 143 -5.81 1.82 -14.37
C LEU A 143 -5.18 1.15 -15.59
N PHE A 144 -3.91 1.43 -15.88
CA PHE A 144 -3.21 0.80 -16.99
C PHE A 144 -2.76 -0.61 -16.60
N VAL A 145 -3.72 -1.55 -16.56
CA VAL A 145 -3.45 -2.95 -16.18
C VAL A 145 -2.47 -3.65 -17.13
N ASP A 146 -2.34 -3.18 -18.37
CA ASP A 146 -1.37 -3.70 -19.34
C ASP A 146 0.08 -3.48 -18.89
N SER A 147 0.33 -2.48 -18.03
CA SER A 147 1.64 -2.20 -17.42
C SER A 147 1.71 -2.65 -15.96
N ALA A 148 0.79 -3.51 -15.52
CA ALA A 148 0.78 -4.03 -14.16
C ALA A 148 2.11 -4.70 -13.78
N ILE A 149 2.54 -4.44 -12.56
CA ILE A 149 3.76 -4.93 -11.97
C ILE A 149 3.37 -6.03 -10.99
N GLU A 150 3.83 -7.25 -11.23
CA GLU A 150 3.75 -8.29 -10.21
C GLU A 150 4.69 -7.95 -9.04
N LEU A 151 4.15 -7.92 -7.84
CA LEU A 151 4.92 -7.54 -6.64
C LEU A 151 5.72 -8.71 -6.05
N ASP A 152 5.43 -9.95 -6.46
CA ASP A 152 5.94 -11.18 -5.86
C ASP A 152 5.63 -11.27 -4.33
N LEU A 153 4.41 -10.87 -3.97
CA LEU A 153 3.94 -10.74 -2.59
C LEU A 153 2.48 -11.19 -2.43
N ASN A 154 2.16 -11.65 -1.22
CA ASN A 154 0.80 -11.70 -0.68
C ASN A 154 0.54 -10.41 0.13
N PHE A 155 -0.70 -10.24 0.61
CA PHE A 155 -1.10 -9.08 1.37
C PHE A 155 -0.29 -8.89 2.66
N GLU A 156 -0.11 -9.95 3.46
CA GLU A 156 0.61 -9.81 4.75
C GLU A 156 2.08 -9.37 4.59
N ARG A 157 2.80 -9.91 3.60
CA ARG A 157 4.21 -9.57 3.34
C ARG A 157 4.33 -8.16 2.78
N TRP A 158 3.40 -7.75 1.92
CA TRP A 158 3.35 -6.39 1.40
C TRP A 158 3.03 -5.39 2.50
N PHE A 159 2.00 -5.67 3.32
CA PHE A 159 1.54 -4.77 4.38
C PHE A 159 2.60 -4.57 5.47
N GLU A 160 3.27 -5.64 5.90
CA GLU A 160 4.40 -5.56 6.85
C GLU A 160 5.52 -4.65 6.31
N ARG A 161 5.92 -4.86 5.05
CA ARG A 161 6.98 -4.06 4.41
C ARG A 161 6.57 -2.62 4.23
N LEU A 162 5.33 -2.34 3.85
CA LEU A 162 4.80 -0.99 3.76
C LEU A 162 4.94 -0.26 5.11
N MET A 163 4.66 -0.95 6.22
CA MET A 163 4.83 -0.39 7.57
C MET A 163 6.29 -0.15 7.96
N ILE A 164 7.20 -1.05 7.59
CA ILE A 164 8.64 -0.91 7.85
C ILE A 164 9.23 0.24 7.03
N CYS A 165 8.77 0.40 5.80
CA CYS A 165 9.24 1.41 4.86
C CYS A 165 8.49 2.75 4.98
N ASN A 166 7.72 2.96 6.05
CA ASN A 166 6.97 4.18 6.31
C ASN A 166 6.09 4.65 5.12
N GLY A 167 5.47 3.71 4.42
CA GLY A 167 4.59 4.03 3.28
C GLY A 167 5.31 4.13 1.93
N ALA A 168 6.64 4.11 1.88
CA ALA A 168 7.37 4.13 0.61
C ALA A 168 7.05 2.90 -0.25
N HIS A 169 6.94 3.12 -1.57
CA HIS A 169 6.70 2.09 -2.58
C HIS A 169 7.94 1.22 -2.79
N PHE A 170 8.30 0.43 -1.78
CA PHE A 170 9.53 -0.36 -1.74
C PHE A 170 9.66 -1.38 -2.89
N TRP A 171 8.56 -1.73 -3.54
CA TRP A 171 8.55 -2.63 -4.69
C TRP A 171 9.19 -2.00 -5.94
N GLU A 172 9.20 -0.67 -6.05
CA GLU A 172 9.84 0.04 -7.16
C GLU A 172 11.38 0.04 -7.06
N TRP A 173 11.94 -0.18 -5.87
CA TRP A 173 13.40 -0.12 -5.66
C TRP A 173 14.17 -1.18 -6.45
N LYS A 174 13.53 -2.29 -6.82
CA LYS A 174 14.15 -3.32 -7.68
C LYS A 174 14.47 -2.81 -9.09
N ARG A 175 13.80 -1.75 -9.53
CA ARG A 175 13.93 -1.15 -10.87
C ARG A 175 14.92 0.00 -10.89
N GLU A 176 15.37 0.46 -9.73
CA GLU A 176 16.28 1.58 -9.60
C GLU A 176 17.70 1.20 -10.05
N THR A 177 18.32 2.08 -10.84
CA THR A 177 19.75 2.00 -11.17
C THR A 177 20.52 3.04 -10.36
N PRO A 178 21.83 2.87 -10.12
CA PRO A 178 22.62 3.89 -9.44
C PRO A 178 22.51 5.28 -10.08
N ASP A 179 22.57 5.34 -11.42
CA ASP A 179 22.45 6.62 -12.14
C ASP A 179 21.04 7.22 -11.99
N GLY A 180 20.00 6.39 -12.08
CA GLY A 180 18.62 6.83 -11.84
C GLY A 180 18.39 7.35 -10.42
N TYR A 181 18.93 6.66 -9.41
CA TYR A 181 18.87 7.11 -8.02
C TYR A 181 19.46 8.52 -7.85
N TYR A 182 20.70 8.73 -8.31
CA TYR A 182 21.36 10.03 -8.13
C TYR A 182 20.72 11.15 -8.97
N GLN A 183 20.13 10.84 -10.13
CA GLN A 183 19.33 11.80 -10.88
C GLN A 183 18.09 12.25 -10.10
N ASN A 184 17.33 11.29 -9.57
CA ASN A 184 16.12 11.57 -8.77
C ASN A 184 16.46 12.32 -7.48
N VAL A 185 17.51 11.90 -6.76
CA VAL A 185 18.01 12.59 -5.56
C VAL A 185 18.42 14.02 -5.88
N GLY A 186 19.07 14.26 -7.01
CA GLY A 186 19.45 15.61 -7.47
C GLY A 186 18.23 16.52 -7.54
N SER A 187 17.17 16.08 -8.22
CA SER A 187 15.90 16.82 -8.33
C SER A 187 15.21 17.01 -6.97
N SER A 188 15.16 15.99 -6.11
CA SER A 188 14.57 16.08 -4.77
C SER A 188 15.32 17.06 -3.86
N ILE A 189 16.65 17.06 -3.89
CA ILE A 189 17.47 18.01 -3.11
C ILE A 189 17.30 19.44 -3.63
N GLU A 190 17.18 19.65 -4.94
CA GLU A 190 16.87 20.97 -5.49
C GLU A 190 15.52 21.50 -4.98
N ASN A 191 14.49 20.65 -4.94
CA ASN A 191 13.19 21.01 -4.38
C ASN A 191 13.26 21.32 -2.88
N LEU A 192 14.02 20.54 -2.09
CA LEU A 192 14.24 20.80 -0.65
C LEU A 192 15.00 22.11 -0.39
N LYS A 193 15.99 22.46 -1.25
CA LYS A 193 16.72 23.73 -1.14
C LYS A 193 15.81 24.95 -1.31
N VAL A 194 14.78 24.84 -2.15
CA VAL A 194 13.76 25.89 -2.33
C VAL A 194 12.88 26.01 -1.08
N TYR A 195 12.65 24.91 -0.35
CA TYR A 195 11.69 24.86 0.76
C TYR A 195 12.29 25.17 2.14
N GLU A 196 13.50 24.68 2.46
CA GLU A 196 14.05 24.77 3.84
C GLU A 196 15.34 25.59 4.01
N GLY A 197 15.93 26.10 2.92
CA GLY A 197 17.07 27.02 2.99
C GLY A 197 18.35 26.49 3.66
N LYS A 198 18.48 25.17 3.90
CA LYS A 198 19.68 24.54 4.47
C LYS A 198 20.47 23.76 3.43
N ASN A 199 21.78 24.06 3.33
CA ASN A 199 22.70 23.43 2.39
C ASN A 199 23.40 22.21 3.02
N PHE A 200 23.24 21.03 2.42
CA PHE A 200 24.14 19.90 2.62
C PHE A 200 24.86 19.62 1.29
N THR A 201 26.07 20.17 1.12
CA THR A 201 26.89 19.89 -0.06
C THR A 201 27.72 18.62 0.19
N LEU A 202 27.28 17.48 -0.34
CA LEU A 202 28.09 16.27 -0.39
C LEU A 202 29.08 16.36 -1.57
N LYS A 203 30.38 16.41 -1.27
CA LYS A 203 31.43 16.24 -2.29
C LYS A 203 31.48 14.76 -2.66
N ILE A 204 30.98 14.40 -3.85
CA ILE A 204 31.16 13.06 -4.42
C ILE A 204 32.65 12.92 -4.78
N PRO A 205 33.39 11.93 -4.27
CA PRO A 205 34.76 11.69 -4.70
C PRO A 205 34.78 11.33 -6.19
N SER A 206 35.54 12.05 -6.99
CA SER A 206 35.89 11.61 -8.34
C SER A 206 36.73 10.33 -8.23
N LYS A 207 36.36 9.31 -9.02
CA LYS A 207 37.14 8.06 -9.16
C LYS A 207 38.61 8.33 -9.44
#